data_AF-A0A2P2I519-F1
#
_entry.id   AF-A0A2P2I519-F1
#
_cell.length_a   1.000
_cell.length_b   1.000
_cell.length_c   1.000
_cell.angle_alpha   90.00
_cell.angle_beta   90.00
_cell.angle_gamma   90.00
#
_symmetry.space_group_name_H-M   'P 1'
#
loop_
_entity.id
_entity.type
_entity.pdbx_description
1 polymer ?
#
loop_
_entity_poly.entity_id
_entity_poly.type
_entity_poly.pdbx_seq_one_letter_code
_entity_poly.pdbx_strand_id
1 'polypeptide(L)'
;TTRILAPMLSEIIRVIQEGEDPKKIDKLCKAAGFPVGGVTLADEVGLDVALHILNFLGKELGVRAQGADIRLLNDIVTAGFHGRKSGKGIFVYEKGVKERPVNKGAEEILKRYKVEPRGFQTDEDIKMRFLSRFINESIYCLQDGILA
;
A
#
# COMPACT_ATOMS: atom_id res chain seq x y z
N THR A 1 1.72 -8.27 -14.05
CA THR A 1 1.55 -6.92 -13.48
C THR A 1 1.09 -6.94 -12.02
N THR A 2 -0.05 -7.55 -11.69
CA THR A 2 -0.55 -7.66 -10.29
C THR A 2 0.47 -8.28 -9.33
N ARG A 3 1.17 -9.33 -9.78
CA ARG A 3 2.26 -10.00 -9.05
C ARG A 3 3.34 -9.02 -8.59
N ILE A 4 3.74 -8.08 -9.46
CA ILE A 4 4.81 -7.11 -9.21
C ILE A 4 4.33 -5.98 -8.28
N LEU A 5 3.07 -5.53 -8.44
CA LEU A 5 2.52 -4.43 -7.65
C LEU A 5 2.21 -4.82 -6.21
N ALA A 6 1.80 -6.06 -5.95
CA ALA A 6 1.34 -6.45 -4.62
C ALA A 6 2.41 -6.33 -3.51
N PRO A 7 3.68 -6.76 -3.70
CA PRO A 7 4.74 -6.53 -2.71
C PRO A 7 4.99 -5.05 -2.41
N MET A 8 4.93 -4.20 -3.43
CA MET A 8 5.08 -2.75 -3.27
C MET A 8 3.94 -2.17 -2.41
N LEU A 9 2.70 -2.53 -2.71
CA LEU A 9 1.54 -2.06 -1.94
C LEU A 9 1.54 -2.60 -0.49
N SER A 10 1.95 -3.85 -0.30
CA SER A 10 2.12 -4.45 1.04
C SER A 10 3.12 -3.64 1.88
N GLU A 11 4.21 -3.18 1.26
CA GLU A 11 5.22 -2.35 1.94
C GLU A 11 4.71 -0.94 2.23
N ILE A 12 3.97 -0.33 1.30
CA ILE A 12 3.33 0.97 1.53
C ILE A 12 2.42 0.90 2.76
N ILE A 13 1.57 -0.12 2.85
CA ILE A 13 0.70 -0.30 4.02
C ILE A 13 1.53 -0.53 5.29
N ARG A 14 2.62 -1.31 5.21
CA ARG A 14 3.54 -1.51 6.34
C ARG A 14 4.17 -0.21 6.83
N VAL A 15 4.62 0.66 5.92
CA VAL A 15 5.19 1.98 6.28
C VAL A 15 4.13 2.88 6.95
N ILE A 16 2.87 2.82 6.53
CA ILE A 16 1.78 3.51 7.24
C ILE A 16 1.59 2.94 8.66
N GLN A 17 1.66 1.61 8.83
CA GLN A 17 1.60 0.99 10.17
C GLN A 17 2.76 1.40 11.07
N GLU A 18 3.91 1.74 10.49
CA GLU A 18 5.07 2.26 11.21
C GLU A 18 4.89 3.73 11.64
N GLY A 19 3.78 4.37 11.24
CA GLY A 19 3.37 5.70 11.70
C GLY A 19 3.67 6.83 10.70
N GLU A 20 4.12 6.51 9.50
CA GLU A 20 4.36 7.51 8.46
C GLU A 20 3.04 8.05 7.87
N ASP A 21 3.04 9.34 7.56
CA ASP A 21 1.86 10.03 7.01
C ASP A 21 1.53 9.51 5.59
N PRO A 22 0.28 9.05 5.33
CA PRO A 22 -0.15 8.65 3.99
C PRO A 22 0.12 9.70 2.91
N LYS A 23 -0.01 11.01 3.22
CA LYS A 23 0.29 12.08 2.25
C LYS A 23 1.79 12.17 1.95
N LYS A 24 2.66 11.92 2.94
CA LYS A 24 4.12 11.87 2.75
C LYS A 24 4.51 10.68 1.86
N ILE A 25 3.95 9.50 2.10
CA ILE A 25 4.22 8.30 1.27
C ILE A 25 3.81 8.53 -0.19
N ASP A 26 2.66 9.17 -0.43
CA ASP A 26 2.24 9.56 -1.78
C ASP A 26 3.25 10.48 -2.48
N LYS A 27 3.83 11.45 -1.74
CA LYS A 27 4.88 12.33 -2.27
C LYS A 27 6.16 11.56 -2.57
N LEU A 28 6.58 10.67 -1.67
CA LEU A 28 7.78 9.84 -1.86
C LEU A 28 7.64 8.90 -3.05
N CYS A 29 6.46 8.30 -3.23
CA CYS A 29 6.16 7.45 -4.38
C CYS A 29 6.25 8.25 -5.70
N LYS A 30 5.72 9.48 -5.73
CA LYS A 30 5.87 10.36 -6.90
C LYS A 30 7.32 10.79 -7.13
N ALA A 31 8.07 11.09 -6.06
CA ALA A 31 9.49 11.43 -6.13
C ALA A 31 10.35 10.26 -6.62
N ALA A 32 9.90 9.02 -6.39
CA ALA A 32 10.49 7.80 -6.93
C ALA A 32 10.18 7.58 -8.43
N GLY A 33 9.41 8.46 -9.06
CA GLY A 33 9.11 8.42 -10.51
C GLY A 33 7.75 7.82 -10.86
N PHE A 34 6.93 7.42 -9.89
CA PHE A 34 5.58 6.92 -10.17
C PHE A 34 4.61 8.08 -10.53
N PRO A 35 3.70 7.88 -11.51
CA PRO A 35 2.75 8.92 -11.90
C PRO A 35 1.69 9.20 -10.82
N VAL A 36 1.47 8.23 -9.93
CA VAL A 36 0.46 8.25 -8.87
C VAL A 36 1.12 7.87 -7.54
N GLY A 37 0.61 8.44 -6.45
CA GLY A 37 1.07 8.08 -5.11
C GLY A 37 0.64 6.67 -4.71
N GLY A 38 1.44 5.98 -3.91
CA GLY A 38 1.19 4.58 -3.57
C GLY A 38 -0.10 4.34 -2.78
N VAL A 39 -0.44 5.24 -1.86
CA VAL A 39 -1.68 5.17 -1.08
C VAL A 39 -2.87 5.52 -1.97
N THR A 40 -2.72 6.55 -2.80
CA THR A 40 -3.73 6.89 -3.81
C THR A 40 -4.01 5.70 -4.72
N LEU A 41 -2.97 5.01 -5.19
CA LEU A 41 -3.11 3.86 -6.06
C LEU A 41 -3.89 2.73 -5.38
N ALA A 42 -3.60 2.45 -4.10
CA ALA A 42 -4.33 1.45 -3.32
C ALA A 42 -5.84 1.78 -3.22
N ASP A 43 -6.17 3.04 -2.92
CA ASP A 43 -7.56 3.51 -2.86
C ASP A 43 -8.23 3.54 -4.25
N GLU A 44 -7.49 3.74 -5.34
CA GLU A 44 -8.03 3.70 -6.71
C GLU A 44 -8.34 2.28 -7.19
N VAL A 45 -7.45 1.33 -6.88
CA VAL A 45 -7.67 -0.10 -7.15
C VAL A 45 -8.87 -0.62 -6.35
N GLY A 46 -8.94 -0.23 -5.07
CA GLY A 46 -9.92 -0.70 -4.10
C GLY A 46 -9.25 -1.51 -3.00
N LEU A 47 -9.52 -1.19 -1.74
CA LEU A 47 -8.88 -1.83 -0.59
C LEU A 47 -9.41 -3.25 -0.34
N ASP A 48 -10.63 -3.54 -0.76
CA ASP A 48 -11.24 -4.86 -0.82
C ASP A 48 -10.54 -5.77 -1.85
N VAL A 49 -10.26 -5.22 -3.03
CA VAL A 49 -9.49 -5.90 -4.08
C VAL A 49 -8.05 -6.13 -3.63
N ALA A 50 -7.43 -5.12 -3.01
CA ALA A 50 -6.08 -5.26 -2.45
C ALA A 50 -6.02 -6.35 -1.37
N LEU A 51 -7.00 -6.42 -0.47
CA LEU A 51 -7.11 -7.48 0.54
C LEU A 51 -7.21 -8.87 -0.10
N HIS A 52 -8.04 -9.02 -1.15
CA HIS A 52 -8.15 -10.29 -1.87
C HIS A 52 -6.82 -10.70 -2.51
N ILE A 53 -6.16 -9.77 -3.21
CA ILE A 53 -4.87 -10.01 -3.89
C ILE A 53 -3.77 -10.37 -2.88
N LEU A 54 -3.68 -9.66 -1.76
CA LEU A 54 -2.67 -9.93 -0.73
C LEU A 54 -2.89 -11.28 -0.05
N ASN A 55 -4.14 -11.70 0.17
CA ASN A 55 -4.44 -13.04 0.68
C ASN A 55 -4.06 -14.15 -0.32
N PHE A 56 -4.33 -13.93 -1.61
CA PHE A 56 -3.97 -14.88 -2.65
C PHE A 56 -2.44 -14.98 -2.81
N LEU A 57 -1.78 -13.86 -3.07
CA LEU A 57 -0.33 -13.83 -3.29
C LEU A 57 0.47 -14.11 -2.02
N GLY A 58 -0.09 -13.86 -0.84
CA GLY A 58 0.51 -14.26 0.43
C GLY A 58 0.64 -15.77 0.58
N LYS A 59 -0.27 -16.55 -0.04
CA LYS A 59 -0.19 -18.02 -0.09
C LYS A 59 0.80 -18.49 -1.16
N GLU A 60 0.78 -17.87 -2.34
CA GLU A 60 1.62 -18.27 -3.48
C GLU A 60 3.09 -17.84 -3.36
N LEU A 61 3.35 -16.62 -2.88
CA LEU A 61 4.68 -16.01 -2.83
C LEU A 61 5.28 -16.00 -1.42
N GLY A 62 4.49 -16.35 -0.40
CA GLY A 62 4.91 -16.39 0.99
C GLY A 62 5.42 -15.04 1.49
N VAL A 63 6.57 -15.06 2.17
CA VAL A 63 7.22 -13.87 2.77
C VAL A 63 7.43 -12.72 1.77
N ARG A 64 7.56 -13.02 0.47
CA ARG A 64 7.79 -12.00 -0.58
C ARG A 64 6.59 -11.08 -0.82
N ALA A 65 5.37 -11.55 -0.58
CA ALA A 65 4.15 -10.75 -0.68
C ALA A 65 3.66 -10.21 0.67
N GLN A 66 4.19 -10.74 1.78
CA GLN A 66 3.84 -10.32 3.14
C GLN A 66 4.60 -9.06 3.56
N GLY A 67 4.05 -8.30 4.51
CA GLY A 67 4.69 -7.09 5.03
C GLY A 67 3.74 -6.32 5.94
N ALA A 68 2.57 -5.98 5.40
CA ALA A 68 1.47 -5.43 6.17
C ALA A 68 0.73 -6.49 6.98
N ASP A 69 0.15 -6.07 8.10
CA ASP A 69 -0.83 -6.88 8.84
C ASP A 69 -2.13 -6.97 8.04
N ILE A 70 -2.48 -8.17 7.57
CA ILE A 70 -3.70 -8.41 6.79
C ILE A 70 -4.96 -8.02 7.57
N ARG A 71 -4.94 -8.11 8.91
CA ARG A 71 -6.08 -7.76 9.76
C ARG A 71 -6.40 -6.27 9.69
N LEU A 72 -5.41 -5.41 9.50
CA LEU A 72 -5.62 -3.98 9.25
C LEU A 72 -6.51 -3.76 8.04
N LEU A 73 -6.15 -4.35 6.90
CA LEU A 73 -6.92 -4.20 5.66
C LEU A 73 -8.31 -4.81 5.80
N ASN A 74 -8.43 -5.94 6.50
CA ASN A 74 -9.73 -6.54 6.81
C ASN A 74 -10.64 -5.60 7.60
N ASP A 75 -10.11 -4.93 8.64
CA ASP A 75 -10.87 -3.97 9.44
C ASP A 75 -11.26 -2.73 8.64
N ILE A 76 -10.36 -2.21 7.80
CA ILE A 76 -10.62 -1.08 6.90
C ILE A 76 -11.76 -1.41 5.93
N VAL A 77 -11.73 -2.58 5.31
CA VAL A 77 -12.78 -3.05 4.39
C VAL A 77 -14.09 -3.27 5.15
N THR A 78 -14.04 -3.91 6.32
CA THR A 78 -15.24 -4.14 7.16
C THR A 78 -15.89 -2.84 7.63
N ALA A 79 -15.10 -1.79 7.85
CA ALA A 79 -15.58 -0.43 8.16
C ALA A 79 -16.18 0.32 6.95
N GLY A 80 -16.20 -0.31 5.76
CA GLY A 80 -16.74 0.26 4.53
C GLY A 80 -15.84 1.30 3.89
N PHE A 81 -14.53 1.25 4.14
CA PHE A 81 -13.53 2.12 3.50
C PHE A 81 -12.92 1.40 2.30
N HIS A 82 -13.66 1.31 1.18
CA HIS A 82 -13.22 0.53 0.02
C HIS A 82 -12.30 1.31 -0.93
N GLY A 83 -12.08 2.60 -0.70
CA GLY A 83 -11.30 3.46 -1.59
C GLY A 83 -12.16 4.42 -2.41
N ARG A 84 -11.58 4.94 -3.49
CA ARG A 84 -12.09 6.07 -4.27
C ARG A 84 -13.51 5.87 -4.81
N LYS A 85 -13.84 4.65 -5.26
CA LYS A 85 -15.19 4.32 -5.78
C LYS A 85 -16.29 4.43 -4.72
N SER A 86 -15.94 4.23 -3.45
CA SER A 86 -16.87 4.35 -2.31
C SER A 86 -16.85 5.73 -1.66
N GLY A 87 -16.05 6.67 -2.18
CA GLY A 87 -15.87 8.01 -1.61
C GLY A 87 -14.91 8.06 -0.40
N LYS A 88 -14.47 6.92 0.14
CA LYS A 88 -13.55 6.87 1.29
C LYS A 88 -12.73 5.58 1.31
N GLY A 89 -11.43 5.71 1.49
CA GLY A 89 -10.46 4.64 1.72
C GLY A 89 -9.54 5.06 2.87
N ILE A 90 -8.22 5.04 2.63
CA ILE A 90 -7.26 5.74 3.48
C ILE A 90 -7.47 7.26 3.38
N PHE A 91 -7.81 7.76 2.20
CA PHE A 91 -8.22 9.15 1.98
C PHE A 91 -9.74 9.30 1.86
N VAL A 92 -10.23 10.52 2.05
CA VAL A 92 -11.60 10.91 1.70
C VAL A 92 -11.61 11.50 0.29
N TYR A 93 -12.58 11.06 -0.52
CA TYR A 93 -12.73 11.44 -1.92
C TYR A 93 -14.06 12.17 -2.13
N GLU A 94 -13.98 13.49 -2.22
CA GLU A 94 -15.12 14.36 -2.53
C GLU A 94 -15.01 14.89 -3.97
N LYS A 95 -16.15 15.02 -4.66
CA LYS A 95 -16.16 15.53 -6.04
C LYS A 95 -15.72 17.00 -6.04
N GLY A 96 -14.77 17.33 -6.92
CA GLY A 96 -14.29 18.70 -7.11
C GLY A 96 -13.26 19.18 -6.08
N VAL A 97 -12.94 18.36 -5.07
CA VAL A 97 -11.92 18.72 -4.05
C VAL A 97 -10.56 18.18 -4.48
N LYS A 98 -9.58 19.06 -4.64
CA LYS A 98 -8.20 18.69 -4.99
C LYS A 98 -7.43 18.09 -3.82
N GLU A 99 -7.66 18.60 -2.61
CA GLU A 99 -6.99 18.11 -1.42
C GLU A 99 -7.81 16.99 -0.78
N ARG A 100 -7.15 15.85 -0.54
CA ARG A 100 -7.78 14.67 0.02
C ARG A 100 -7.34 14.54 1.47
N PRO A 101 -8.21 14.80 2.45
CA PRO A 101 -7.85 14.59 3.85
C PRO A 101 -7.72 13.08 4.12
N VAL A 102 -6.92 12.73 5.11
CA VAL A 102 -6.87 11.35 5.62
C VAL A 102 -8.21 11.05 6.27
N ASN A 103 -8.76 9.87 5.99
CA ASN A 103 -10.01 9.40 6.58
C ASN A 103 -9.78 9.11 8.08
N LYS A 104 -10.42 9.90 8.96
CA LYS A 104 -10.30 9.73 10.42
C LYS A 104 -10.67 8.31 10.89
N GLY A 105 -11.65 7.69 10.26
CA GLY A 105 -12.02 6.30 10.59
C GLY A 105 -10.92 5.31 10.22
N ALA A 106 -10.26 5.51 9.08
CA ALA A 106 -9.11 4.70 8.70
C ALA A 106 -7.90 4.97 9.61
N GLU A 107 -7.69 6.23 10.01
CA GLU A 107 -6.64 6.64 10.94
C GLU A 107 -6.77 5.95 12.31
N GLU A 108 -7.98 5.89 12.88
CA GLU A 108 -8.22 5.17 14.12
C GLU A 108 -7.94 3.67 13.99
N ILE A 109 -8.29 3.06 12.85
CA ILE A 109 -7.95 1.65 12.58
C ILE A 109 -6.43 1.49 12.48
N LEU A 110 -5.74 2.35 11.72
CA LEU A 110 -4.28 2.33 11.57
C LEU A 110 -3.56 2.41 12.92
N LYS A 111 -4.02 3.27 13.84
CA LYS A 111 -3.47 3.40 15.20
C LYS A 111 -3.53 2.08 15.98
N ARG A 112 -4.58 1.27 15.82
CA ARG A 112 -4.72 -0.03 16.52
C ARG A 112 -3.70 -1.07 16.05
N TYR A 113 -3.23 -0.95 14.81
CA TYR A 113 -2.26 -1.86 14.20
C TYR A 113 -0.87 -1.21 14.05
N LYS A 114 -0.59 -0.18 14.85
CA LYS A 114 0.70 0.49 14.85
C LYS A 114 1.79 -0.51 15.22
N VAL A 115 2.88 -0.50 14.46
CA VAL A 115 4.07 -1.29 14.74
C VAL A 115 5.27 -0.37 14.88
N GLU A 116 6.24 -0.74 15.72
CA GLU A 116 7.49 0.01 15.79
C GLU A 116 8.26 -0.14 14.47
N PRO A 117 8.75 0.97 13.88
CA PRO A 117 9.59 0.90 12.70
C PRO A 117 10.84 0.07 12.98
N ARG A 118 11.20 -0.82 12.05
CA ARG A 118 12.43 -1.61 12.14
C ARG A 118 13.43 -1.14 11.10
N GLY A 119 14.61 -0.73 11.55
CA GLY A 119 15.72 -0.37 10.67
C GLY A 119 15.67 1.08 10.17
N PHE A 120 16.02 1.28 8.90
CA PHE A 120 16.23 2.59 8.29
C PHE A 120 14.91 3.28 7.91
N GLN A 121 14.78 4.57 8.27
CA GLN A 121 13.53 5.33 8.21
C GLN A 121 13.70 6.72 7.56
N THR A 122 14.83 6.97 6.88
CA THR A 122 14.93 8.21 6.11
C THR A 122 13.97 8.17 4.91
N ASP A 123 13.66 9.33 4.36
CA ASP A 123 12.83 9.42 3.15
C ASP A 123 13.43 8.62 1.98
N GLU A 124 14.75 8.50 1.91
CA GLU A 124 15.44 7.67 0.91
C GLU A 124 15.22 6.17 1.19
N ASP A 125 15.34 5.76 2.45
CA ASP A 125 15.11 4.37 2.84
C ASP A 125 13.68 3.94 2.57
N ILE A 126 12.71 4.78 2.93
CA ILE A 126 11.28 4.52 2.69
C ILE A 126 11.02 4.35 1.18
N LYS A 127 11.60 5.22 0.32
CA LYS A 127 11.52 5.07 -1.13
C LYS A 127 12.09 3.73 -1.59
N MET A 128 13.29 3.41 -1.13
CA MET A 128 13.97 2.17 -1.51
C MET A 128 13.25 0.92 -1.02
N ARG A 129 12.55 0.95 0.12
CA ARG A 129 11.77 -0.18 0.63
C ARG A 129 10.67 -0.60 -0.34
N PHE A 130 9.83 0.32 -0.81
CA PHE A 130 8.77 -0.05 -1.74
C PHE A 130 9.29 -0.24 -3.18
N LEU A 131 10.31 0.52 -3.61
CA LEU A 131 10.92 0.36 -4.93
C LEU A 131 11.63 -0.99 -5.09
N SER A 132 12.46 -1.37 -4.13
CA SER A 132 13.20 -2.63 -4.19
C SER A 132 12.27 -3.84 -4.26
N ARG A 133 11.14 -3.82 -3.56
CA ARG A 133 10.13 -4.88 -3.65
C ARG A 133 9.47 -4.96 -5.02
N PHE A 134 9.17 -3.82 -5.64
CA PHE A 134 8.67 -3.75 -7.01
C PHE A 134 9.71 -4.30 -8.02
N ILE A 135 10.96 -3.87 -7.91
CA ILE A 135 12.03 -4.26 -8.83
C ILE A 135 12.37 -5.75 -8.65
N ASN A 136 12.53 -6.22 -7.41
CA ASN A 136 12.86 -7.61 -7.13
C ASN A 136 11.79 -8.56 -7.67
N GLU A 137 10.50 -8.25 -7.49
CA GLU A 137 9.44 -9.10 -8.03
C GLU A 137 9.36 -9.05 -9.56
N SER A 138 9.77 -7.94 -10.17
CA SER A 138 9.94 -7.86 -11.63
C SER A 138 11.05 -8.81 -12.12
N ILE A 139 12.19 -8.84 -11.42
CA ILE A 139 13.30 -9.76 -11.72
C ILE A 139 12.86 -11.21 -11.53
N TYR A 140 12.11 -11.53 -10.46
CA TYR A 140 11.55 -12.87 -10.27
C TYR A 140 10.59 -13.26 -11.39
N CYS A 141 9.77 -12.33 -11.89
CA CYS A 141 8.90 -12.61 -13.03
C CYS A 141 9.69 -12.91 -14.30
N LEU A 142 10.84 -12.26 -14.51
CA LEU A 142 11.76 -12.59 -15.62
C LEU A 142 12.40 -13.97 -15.40
N GLN A 143 12.91 -14.24 -14.21
CA GLN A 143 13.53 -15.52 -13.86
C GLN A 143 12.56 -16.70 -14.03
N ASP A 144 11.29 -16.50 -13.67
CA ASP A 144 10.23 -17.51 -13.78
C ASP A 144 9.67 -17.63 -15.22
N GLY A 145 10.20 -16.87 -16.19
CA GLY A 145 9.74 -16.89 -17.59
C GLY A 145 8.37 -16.27 -17.83
N ILE A 146 7.87 -15.44 -16.91
CA ILE A 146 6.61 -14.70 -17.06
C ILE A 146 6.79 -13.46 -17.94
N LEU A 147 7.94 -12.79 -17.82
CA LEU A 147 8.36 -11.72 -18.71
C LEU A 147 9.26 -12.30 -19.81
N ALA A 148 9.03 -11.86 -21.04
CA ALA A 148 9.81 -12.24 -22.22
C ALA A 148 10.90 -11.20 -22.53
#